data_AF-A0A2S9RQ45-F1
#
_entry.id   AF-A0A2S9RQ45-F1
#
_cell.length_a   1.000
_cell.length_b   1.000
_cell.length_c   1.000
_cell.angle_alpha   90.00
_cell.angle_beta   90.00
_cell.angle_gamma   90.00
#
_symmetry.space_group_name_H-M   'P 1'
#
loop_
_entity.id
_entity.type
_entity.pdbx_description
1 polymer ?
#
loop_
_entity_poly.entity_id
_entity_poly.type
_entity_poly.pdbx_seq_one_letter_code
_entity_poly.pdbx_strand_id
1 'polypeptide(L)'
;MKCTIAKHNGLLLQQAIKHYRKSSQIFTFMSLYSDNEPYPIDDVIEVLENRLNVIKRQIDNFTKMTAGLRKNEQLEMSFYATKKDLETMRKRKQEIDNEM
;
A
#
# COMPACT_ATOMS: atom_id res chain seq x y z
N MET A 1 -9.30 12.85 7.29
CA MET A 1 -8.15 12.42 8.10
C MET A 1 -7.04 13.44 7.99
N LYS A 2 -6.30 13.74 9.08
CA LYS A 2 -5.33 14.87 9.12
C LYS A 2 -3.91 14.49 8.66
N CYS A 3 -3.53 13.21 8.68
CA CYS A 3 -2.15 12.79 8.39
C CYS A 3 -1.98 11.93 7.11
N THR A 4 -2.72 12.24 6.04
CA THR A 4 -2.70 11.49 4.76
C THR A 4 -1.29 11.33 4.17
N ILE A 5 -0.42 12.35 4.30
CA ILE A 5 0.96 12.32 3.80
C ILE A 5 1.78 11.23 4.51
N ALA A 6 1.64 11.09 5.83
CA ALA A 6 2.39 10.11 6.61
C ALA A 6 2.00 8.67 6.22
N LYS A 7 0.72 8.42 5.91
CA LYS A 7 0.24 7.09 5.48
C LYS A 7 0.84 6.64 4.15
N HIS A 8 1.21 7.57 3.27
CA HIS A 8 1.90 7.28 2.00
C HIS A 8 3.41 7.03 2.17
N ASN A 9 3.96 7.17 3.38
CA ASN A 9 5.35 6.82 3.65
C ASN A 9 5.56 5.30 3.46
N GLY A 10 6.52 4.94 2.60
CA GLY A 10 6.76 3.54 2.23
C GLY A 10 7.18 2.64 3.40
N LEU A 11 7.88 3.17 4.41
CA LEU A 11 8.29 2.41 5.59
C LEU A 11 7.10 2.14 6.51
N LEU A 12 6.27 3.17 6.77
CA LEU A 12 5.05 3.02 7.59
C LEU A 12 4.08 2.04 6.94
N LEU A 13 3.88 2.12 5.62
CA LEU A 13 3.04 1.17 4.89
C LEU A 13 3.54 -0.28 5.05
N GLN A 14 4.85 -0.51 4.94
CA GLN A 14 5.42 -1.84 5.11
C GLN A 14 5.30 -2.37 6.55
N GLN A 15 5.39 -1.49 7.55
CA GLN A 15 5.13 -1.86 8.94
C GLN A 15 3.66 -2.25 9.14
N ALA A 16 2.73 -1.46 8.62
CA ALA A 16 1.30 -1.75 8.68
C ALA A 16 0.95 -3.08 8.00
N ILE A 17 1.49 -3.36 6.81
CA ILE A 17 1.31 -4.64 6.11
C ILE A 17 1.84 -5.81 6.96
N LYS A 18 3.03 -5.68 7.55
CA LYS A 18 3.61 -6.72 8.42
C LYS A 18 2.76 -6.95 9.68
N HIS A 19 2.20 -5.89 10.24
CA HIS A 19 1.31 -5.94 11.40
C HIS A 19 0.03 -6.71 11.07
N TYR A 20 -0.68 -6.32 10.02
CA TYR A 20 -1.96 -6.93 9.64
C TYR A 20 -1.82 -8.39 9.19
N ARG A 21 -0.66 -8.81 8.68
CA ARG A 21 -0.37 -10.23 8.42
C ARG A 21 -0.42 -11.12 9.67
N LYS A 22 -0.34 -10.54 10.88
CA LYS A 22 -0.25 -11.28 12.14
C LYS A 22 -1.33 -10.91 13.16
N SER A 23 -2.01 -9.79 12.97
CA SER A 23 -2.94 -9.22 13.96
C SER A 23 -4.19 -8.65 13.28
N SER A 24 -5.32 -8.74 13.97
CA SER A 24 -6.57 -8.03 13.65
C SER A 24 -6.65 -6.64 14.30
N GLN A 25 -5.76 -6.32 15.24
CA GLN A 25 -5.75 -5.03 15.93
C GLN A 25 -5.38 -3.89 14.99
N ILE A 26 -5.92 -2.68 15.25
CA ILE A 26 -5.58 -1.50 14.45
C ILE A 26 -4.09 -1.17 14.63
N PHE A 27 -3.36 -1.04 13.51
CA PHE A 27 -1.99 -0.54 13.54
C PHE A 27 -2.00 0.95 13.90
N THR A 28 -1.14 1.38 14.83
CA THR A 28 -0.97 2.79 15.18
C THR A 28 0.45 3.23 14.91
N PHE A 29 0.63 4.52 14.64
CA PHE A 29 1.94 5.12 14.42
C PHE A 29 2.01 6.53 14.99
N MET A 30 3.23 6.97 15.30
CA MET A 30 3.49 8.33 15.75
C MET A 30 3.43 9.29 14.55
N SER A 31 2.62 10.33 14.68
CA SER A 31 2.42 11.39 13.70
C SER A 31 2.59 12.76 14.34
N LEU A 32 2.57 13.83 13.53
CA LEU A 32 2.65 15.20 14.04
C LEU A 32 1.45 15.62 14.92
N TYR A 33 0.34 14.88 14.84
CA TYR A 33 -0.91 15.24 15.52
C TYR A 33 -1.28 14.27 16.64
N SER A 34 -0.68 13.08 16.68
CA SER A 34 -0.98 12.02 17.64
C SER A 34 0.15 10.99 17.65
N ASP A 35 0.56 10.59 18.86
CA ASP A 35 1.52 9.50 19.05
C ASP A 35 0.94 8.12 18.71
N ASN A 36 -0.39 8.01 18.71
CA ASN A 36 -1.14 6.78 18.43
C ASN A 36 -2.12 6.98 17.26
N GLU A 37 -1.68 7.66 16.19
CA GLU A 37 -2.53 7.87 15.02
C GLU A 37 -2.95 6.52 14.43
N PRO A 38 -4.25 6.25 14.26
CA PRO A 38 -4.72 4.99 13.72
C PRO A 38 -4.43 4.89 12.22
N TYR A 39 -4.00 3.71 11.80
CA TYR A 39 -3.85 3.31 10.41
C TYR A 39 -4.65 2.04 10.14
N PRO A 40 -5.98 2.16 9.98
CA PRO A 40 -6.87 1.03 9.69
C PRO A 40 -6.48 0.27 8.42
N ILE A 41 -6.86 -1.01 8.35
CA ILE A 41 -6.57 -1.85 7.17
C ILE A 41 -7.20 -1.30 5.89
N ASP A 42 -8.33 -0.60 5.99
CA ASP A 42 -8.98 0.08 4.87
C ASP A 42 -8.09 1.15 4.24
N ASP A 43 -7.48 2.00 5.07
CA ASP A 43 -6.54 3.00 4.58
C ASP A 43 -5.30 2.37 3.97
N VAL A 44 -4.80 1.26 4.53
CA VAL A 44 -3.66 0.52 3.98
C VAL A 44 -3.99 0.01 2.58
N ILE A 45 -5.21 -0.52 2.39
CA ILE A 45 -5.73 -0.96 1.10
C ILE A 45 -5.82 0.22 0.13
N GLU A 46 -6.41 1.34 0.54
CA GLU A 46 -6.54 2.56 -0.28
C GLU A 46 -5.16 3.08 -0.74
N VAL A 47 -4.18 3.14 0.17
CA VAL A 47 -2.81 3.58 -0.14
C VAL A 47 -2.14 2.62 -1.13
N LEU A 48 -2.33 1.30 -0.99
CA LEU A 48 -1.81 0.31 -1.93
C LEU A 48 -2.44 0.43 -3.32
N GLU A 49 -3.75 0.67 -3.41
CA GLU A 49 -4.46 0.93 -4.66
C GLU A 49 -3.95 2.20 -5.36
N ASN A 50 -3.78 3.29 -4.61
CA ASN A 50 -3.21 4.52 -5.10
C ASN A 50 -1.78 4.31 -5.61
N ARG A 51 -0.96 3.55 -4.88
CA ARG A 51 0.42 3.23 -5.27
C ARG A 51 0.48 2.40 -6.55
N LEU A 52 -0.42 1.41 -6.72
CA LEU A 52 -0.54 0.66 -7.97
C LEU A 52 -0.90 1.55 -9.16
N ASN A 53 -1.85 2.47 -8.97
CA ASN A 53 -2.24 3.42 -10.02
C ASN A 53 -1.07 4.32 -10.43
N VAL A 54 -0.26 4.78 -9.47
CA VAL A 54 0.95 5.57 -9.75
C VAL A 54 1.98 4.75 -10.52
N ILE A 55 2.29 3.52 -10.07
CA ILE A 55 3.27 2.65 -10.75
C ILE A 55 2.79 2.32 -12.17
N LYS A 56 1.50 2.02 -12.36
CA LYS A 56 0.92 1.75 -13.68
C LYS A 56 1.10 2.94 -14.62
N ARG A 57 0.82 4.17 -14.16
CA ARG A 57 1.06 5.39 -14.95
C ARG A 57 2.54 5.57 -15.29
N GLN A 58 3.45 5.24 -14.38
CA GLN A 58 4.90 5.30 -14.64
C GLN A 58 5.33 4.27 -15.70
N ILE A 59 4.80 3.05 -15.65
CA ILE A 59 5.03 2.01 -16.68
C ILE A 59 4.51 2.49 -18.03
N ASP A 60 3.29 3.02 -18.08
CA ASP A 60 2.69 3.54 -19.32
C ASP A 60 3.51 4.69 -19.91
N ASN A 61 3.95 5.63 -19.08
CA ASN A 61 4.78 6.75 -19.51
C ASN A 61 6.16 6.30 -19.99
N PHE A 62 6.79 5.35 -19.30
CA PHE A 62 8.07 4.77 -19.72
C PHE A 62 7.93 4.06 -21.07
N THR A 63 6.87 3.26 -21.23
CA THR A 63 6.57 2.55 -22.47
C THR A 63 6.36 3.52 -23.63
N LYS A 64 5.65 4.63 -23.42
CA LYS A 64 5.49 5.69 -24.42
C LYS A 64 6.82 6.35 -24.77
N MET A 65 7.64 6.68 -23.78
CA MET A 65 8.96 7.30 -23.97
C MET A 65 9.92 6.40 -24.75
N THR A 66 9.82 5.08 -24.56
CA THR A 66 10.68 4.09 -25.24
C THR A 66 10.06 3.53 -26.51
N ALA A 67 8.92 4.06 -26.97
CA ALA A 67 8.13 3.52 -28.08
C ALA A 67 7.85 2.00 -27.95
N GLY A 68 7.73 1.50 -26.71
CA GLY A 68 7.53 0.08 -26.40
C GLY A 68 8.76 -0.82 -26.59
N LEU A 69 9.92 -0.26 -26.94
CA LEU A 69 11.15 -1.03 -27.22
C LEU A 69 11.87 -1.50 -25.96
N ARG A 70 11.57 -0.88 -24.80
CA ARG A 70 12.19 -1.22 -23.51
C ARG A 70 11.15 -1.28 -22.42
N LYS A 71 11.31 -2.26 -21.53
CA LYS A 71 10.56 -2.37 -20.27
C LYS A 71 11.42 -1.91 -19.10
N ASN A 72 10.76 -1.42 -18.06
CA ASN A 72 11.42 -1.09 -16.81
C ASN A 72 11.15 -2.22 -15.80
N GLU A 73 12.07 -3.18 -15.73
CA GLU A 73 11.93 -4.37 -14.87
C GLU A 73 11.73 -4.00 -13.39
N GLN A 74 12.35 -2.91 -12.92
CA GLN A 74 12.17 -2.45 -11.54
C GLN A 74 10.74 -1.98 -11.27
N LEU A 75 10.13 -1.23 -12.21
CA LEU A 75 8.73 -0.81 -12.09
C LEU A 75 7.78 -2.00 -12.14
N GLU A 76 8.03 -2.97 -13.02
CA GLU A 76 7.23 -4.20 -13.13
C GLU A 76 7.31 -5.05 -11.85
N MET A 77 8.50 -5.24 -11.30
CA MET A 77 8.69 -5.93 -10.02
C MET A 77 7.97 -5.19 -8.88
N SER A 78 8.08 -3.86 -8.83
CA SER A 78 7.39 -3.05 -7.84
C SER A 78 5.87 -3.14 -7.99
N PHE A 79 5.36 -3.17 -9.22
CA PHE A 79 3.93 -3.34 -9.51
C PHE A 79 3.44 -4.69 -8.99
N TYR A 80 4.14 -5.77 -9.34
CA TYR A 80 3.79 -7.12 -8.90
C TYR A 80 3.82 -7.27 -7.37
N ALA A 81 4.87 -6.77 -6.72
CA ALA A 81 5.00 -6.83 -5.26
C ALA A 81 3.86 -6.05 -4.57
N THR A 82 3.56 -4.84 -5.04
CA THR A 82 2.47 -4.01 -4.49
C THR A 82 1.11 -4.67 -4.70
N LYS A 83 0.89 -5.30 -5.86
CA LYS A 83 -0.35 -6.03 -6.16
C LYS A 83 -0.55 -7.21 -5.22
N LYS A 84 0.51 -7.99 -4.97
CA LYS A 84 0.49 -9.11 -4.03
C LYS A 84 0.18 -8.64 -2.60
N ASP A 85 0.77 -7.53 -2.17
CA ASP A 85 0.45 -6.94 -0.86
C ASP A 85 -1.02 -6.50 -0.77
N LEU A 86 -1.56 -5.87 -1.82
CA LEU A 86 -2.96 -5.46 -1.88
C LEU A 86 -3.92 -6.66 -1.75
N GLU A 87 -3.69 -7.72 -2.53
CA GLU A 87 -4.51 -8.94 -2.47
C GLU A 87 -4.46 -9.58 -1.08
N THR A 88 -3.27 -9.59 -0.46
CA THR A 88 -3.08 -10.10 0.90
C THR A 88 -3.88 -9.27 1.93
N MET A 89 -3.83 -7.94 1.85
CA MET A 89 -4.55 -7.07 2.79
C MET A 89 -6.06 -7.14 2.60
N ARG A 90 -6.55 -7.25 1.36
CA ARG A 90 -7.99 -7.46 1.09
C ARG A 90 -8.48 -8.78 1.67
N LYS A 91 -7.72 -9.86 1.51
CA LYS A 91 -8.05 -11.15 2.13
C LYS A 91 -8.07 -11.02 3.65
N ARG A 92 -7.05 -10.37 4.23
CA ARG A 92 -6.98 -10.21 5.69
C ARG A 92 -8.13 -9.36 6.23
N LYS A 93 -8.56 -8.32 5.51
CA LYS A 93 -9.75 -7.55 5.87
C LYS A 93 -10.99 -8.45 5.98
N GLN A 94 -11.24 -9.30 4.99
CA GLN A 94 -12.35 -10.25 5.03
C GLN A 94 -12.25 -11.22 6.22
N GLU A 95 -11.05 -11.67 6.58
CA GLU A 95 -10.84 -12.52 7.76
C GLU A 95 -11.18 -11.78 9.05
N ILE A 96 -10.71 -10.53 9.20
CA ILE A 96 -11.01 -9.68 10.37
C ILE A 96 -12.52 -9.41 10.48
N ASP A 97 -13.18 -9.10 9.36
CA ASP A 97 -14.62 -8.84 9.32
C ASP A 97 -15.44 -10.08 9.71
N ASN A 98 -14.90 -11.30 9.50
CA ASN A 98 -15.52 -12.57 9.91
C ASN A 98 -15.15 -13.02 11.34
N GLU A 99 -14.12 -12.42 11.95
CA GLU A 99 -13.69 -12.69 13.34
C GLU A 99 -14.51 -11.88 14.36
N MET A 100 -15.20 -10.82 13.92
CA MET A 100 -16.06 -9.94 14.74
C MET A 100 -17.54 -10.34 14.65
#